data_AF-A0A1F6AH53-F1
#
_entry.id   AF-A0A1F6AH53-F1
#
_cell.length_a   1.000
_cell.length_b   1.000
_cell.length_c   1.000
_cell.angle_alpha   90.00
_cell.angle_beta   90.00
_cell.angle_gamma   90.00
#
_symmetry.space_group_name_H-M   'P 1'
#
loop_
_entity.id
_entity.type
_entity.pdbx_description
1 polymer ?
#
loop_
_entity_poly.entity_id
_entity_poly.type
_entity_poly.pdbx_seq_one_letter_code
_entity_poly.pdbx_strand_id
1 'polypeptide(L)' 'MPLVWDYPKAKLTRSRRGSVLLLERLINFGPGKGEKIHLRKVKEHWGALRLFPNKRRLMELFLWGKPQS' A
#
# COMPACT_ATOMS: atom_id res chain seq x y z
N MET A 1 11.73 -18.84 1.56
CA MET A 1 11.73 -18.39 2.97
C MET A 1 10.32 -17.90 3.28
N PRO A 2 9.63 -18.48 4.27
CA PRO A 2 8.32 -17.97 4.68
C PRO A 2 8.55 -16.64 5.38
N LEU A 3 8.03 -15.55 4.83
CA LEU A 3 7.93 -14.30 5.59
C LEU A 3 6.84 -14.53 6.65
N VAL A 4 7.08 -14.10 7.89
CA VAL A 4 6.30 -14.32 9.14
C VAL A 4 4.79 -13.93 9.08
N TRP A 5 4.24 -13.64 7.91
CA TRP A 5 2.95 -12.98 7.73
C TRP A 5 2.07 -13.65 6.67
N ASP A 6 2.12 -14.98 6.57
CA ASP A 6 1.29 -15.83 5.69
C ASP A 6 -0.21 -15.81 6.10
N TYR A 7 -0.81 -14.63 6.27
CA TYR A 7 -2.23 -14.53 6.02
C TYR A 7 -2.45 -14.90 4.55
N PRO A 8 -3.38 -15.80 4.22
CA PRO A 8 -3.62 -16.15 2.83
C PRO A 8 -4.03 -14.87 2.10
N LYS A 9 -3.14 -14.34 1.24
CA LYS A 9 -3.42 -13.13 0.43
C LYS A 9 -4.78 -13.27 -0.26
N ALA A 10 -5.09 -14.47 -0.74
CA ALA A 10 -6.36 -14.83 -1.36
C ALA A 10 -7.61 -14.63 -0.46
N LYS A 11 -7.48 -14.76 0.87
CA LYS A 11 -8.58 -14.46 1.82
C LYS A 11 -8.67 -12.96 2.11
N LEU A 12 -7.55 -12.25 2.21
CA LEU A 12 -7.52 -10.81 2.50
C LEU A 12 -8.02 -9.95 1.33
N THR A 13 -7.70 -10.32 0.10
CA THR A 13 -8.13 -9.57 -1.11
C THR A 13 -9.64 -9.59 -1.34
N ARG A 14 -10.38 -10.53 -0.74
CA ARG A 14 -11.85 -10.60 -0.84
C ARG A 14 -12.56 -9.45 -0.11
N SER A 15 -11.88 -8.76 0.78
CA SER A 15 -12.44 -7.65 1.55
C SER A 15 -11.77 -6.32 1.22
N ARG A 16 -12.55 -5.23 1.25
CA ARG A 16 -12.01 -3.86 1.08
C ARG A 16 -10.93 -3.55 2.13
N ARG A 17 -11.15 -3.97 3.39
CA ARG A 17 -10.18 -3.78 4.49
C ARG A 17 -8.87 -4.54 4.26
N GLY A 18 -8.93 -5.79 3.82
CA GLY A 18 -7.74 -6.58 3.53
C GLY A 18 -6.94 -6.02 2.34
N SER A 19 -7.63 -5.49 1.32
CA SER A 19 -6.97 -4.78 0.21
C SER A 19 -6.22 -3.53 0.67
N VAL A 20 -6.81 -2.75 1.58
CA VAL A 20 -6.16 -1.58 2.20
C VAL A 20 -4.92 -2.01 2.99
N LEU A 21 -5.04 -2.99 3.89
CA LEU A 21 -3.92 -3.48 4.71
C LEU A 21 -2.73 -4.00 3.87
N LEU A 22 -3.02 -4.73 2.79
CA LEU A 22 -1.98 -5.21 1.88
C LEU A 22 -1.28 -4.05 1.17
N LEU A 23 -2.04 -3.03 0.75
CA LEU A 23 -1.49 -1.86 0.07
C LEU A 23 -0.66 -0.98 1.03
N GLU A 24 -1.13 -0.78 2.26
CA GLU A 24 -0.38 -0.08 3.32
C GLU A 24 0.97 -0.76 3.55
N ARG A 25 0.95 -2.08 3.73
CA ARG A 25 2.17 -2.86 3.97
C ARG A 25 3.13 -2.75 2.79
N LEU A 26 2.63 -2.88 1.57
CA LEU A 26 3.42 -2.78 0.35
C LEU A 26 4.15 -1.43 0.25
N ILE A 27 3.46 -0.34 0.61
CA ILE A 27 4.03 1.01 0.54
C ILE A 27 5.01 1.27 1.70
N ASN A 28 4.66 0.84 2.92
CA ASN A 28 5.44 1.12 4.11
C ASN A 28 6.75 0.31 4.15
N PHE A 29 6.68 -0.98 3.84
CA PHE A 29 7.80 -1.91 3.95
C PHE A 29 8.46 -2.22 2.60
N GLY A 30 7.88 -1.74 1.51
CA GLY A 30 8.38 -1.97 0.16
C GLY A 30 7.79 -3.23 -0.49
N PRO A 31 7.80 -3.29 -1.83
CA PRO A 31 7.33 -4.44 -2.57
C PRO A 31 8.25 -5.65 -2.43
N GLY A 32 7.66 -6.84 -2.30
CA GLY A 32 8.40 -8.08 -2.47
C GLY A 32 8.82 -8.32 -3.93
N LYS A 33 9.56 -9.40 -4.19
CA LYS A 33 10.01 -9.77 -5.54
C LYS A 33 8.80 -9.93 -6.48
N GLY A 34 8.76 -9.12 -7.53
CA GLY A 34 7.70 -9.15 -8.55
C GLY A 34 6.45 -8.35 -8.20
N GLU A 35 6.36 -7.73 -7.03
CA GLU A 35 5.22 -6.88 -6.65
C GLU A 35 5.41 -5.45 -7.15
N LYS A 36 4.31 -4.81 -7.58
CA LYS A 36 4.31 -3.41 -8.03
C LYS A 36 3.24 -2.63 -7.27
N ILE A 37 3.56 -1.38 -6.95
CA ILE A 37 2.61 -0.45 -6.34
C ILE A 37 1.76 0.15 -7.47
N HIS A 38 0.47 -0.14 -7.47
CA HIS A 38 -0.47 0.41 -8.44
C HIS A 38 -1.03 1.75 -7.95
N LEU A 39 -0.55 2.87 -8.50
CA LEU A 39 -0.94 4.22 -8.09
C LEU A 39 -2.46 4.46 -8.09
N ARG A 40 -3.19 3.87 -9.04
CA ARG A 40 -4.67 3.93 -9.06
C ARG A 40 -5.29 3.41 -7.76
N LYS A 41 -4.84 2.26 -7.25
CA LYS A 41 -5.31 1.68 -5.98
C LYS A 41 -4.92 2.55 -4.79
N VAL A 42 -3.73 3.16 -4.84
CA VAL A 42 -3.28 4.11 -3.81
C VAL A 42 -4.22 5.31 -3.74
N LYS A 43 -4.61 5.87 -4.90
CA LYS A 43 -5.56 6.97 -4.99
C LYS A 43 -6.96 6.59 -4.52
N GLU A 44 -7.47 5.43 -4.92
CA GLU A 44 -8.79 4.90 -4.52
C GLU A 44 -8.91 4.70 -3.00
N HIS A 45 -7.81 4.33 -2.33
CA HIS A 45 -7.78 4.04 -0.90
C HIS A 45 -7.12 5.12 -0.05
N TRP A 46 -6.73 6.26 -0.63
CA TRP A 46 -5.85 7.24 0.00
C TRP A 46 -6.27 7.66 1.42
N GLY A 47 -7.56 7.96 1.61
CA GLY A 47 -8.10 8.38 2.92
C GLY A 47 -8.09 7.29 4.00
N ALA A 48 -7.98 6.02 3.61
CA ALA A 48 -7.92 4.89 4.52
C ALA A 48 -6.48 4.45 4.83
N LEU A 49 -5.48 4.88 4.04
CA LEU A 49 -4.10 4.41 4.18
C LEU A 49 -3.38 5.06 5.36
N ARG A 50 -2.88 4.22 6.27
CA ARG A 50 -1.97 4.57 7.36
C ARG A 50 -0.51 4.38 6.92
N LEU A 51 0.02 5.40 6.27
CA LEU A 51 1.39 5.40 5.74
C LEU A 51 2.36 6.11 6.68
N PHE A 52 3.62 5.65 6.72
CA PHE A 52 4.69 6.39 7.37
C PHE A 52 4.88 7.76 6.70
N PRO A 53 5.23 8.85 7.45
CA PRO A 53 5.24 10.21 6.91
C PRO A 53 6.05 10.36 5.61
N ASN A 54 7.25 9.81 5.55
CA ASN A 54 8.10 9.88 4.35
C ASN A 54 7.51 9.10 3.16
N LYS A 55 6.89 7.95 3.43
CA LYS A 55 6.22 7.14 2.39
C LYS A 55 4.97 7.83 1.88
N ARG A 56 4.22 8.51 2.76
CA ARG A 56 3.06 9.32 2.41
C ARG A 56 3.47 10.46 1.47
N ARG A 57 4.47 11.26 1.84
CA ARG A 57 4.99 12.35 1.00
C ARG A 57 5.49 11.85 -0.35
N LEU A 58 6.18 10.71 -0.38
CA LEU A 58 6.62 10.09 -1.64
C LEU A 58 5.42 9.69 -2.52
N MET A 59 4.40 9.06 -1.95
CA MET A 59 3.18 8.74 -2.71
C MET A 59 2.44 10.00 -3.16
N GLU A 60 2.47 11.09 -2.38
CA GLU A 60 1.87 12.36 -2.79
C GLU A 60 2.55 12.94 -4.02
N LEU A 61 3.89 12.90 -4.06
CA LEU A 61 4.66 13.28 -5.24
C LEU A 61 4.29 12.43 -6.46
N PHE A 62 4.13 11.11 -6.32
CA PHE A 62 3.74 10.25 -7.44
C PHE A 62 2.30 10.46 -7.91
N LEU A 63 1.38 10.80 -7.00
CA LEU A 63 -0.05 10.95 -7.33
C LEU A 63 -0.42 12.34 -7.83
N TRP A 64 0.23 13.39 -7.29
CA TRP A 64 -0.15 14.78 -7.52
C TRP A 64 1.01 15.68 -7.95
N GLY A 65 2.24 15.16 -8.04
CA GLY A 65 3.42 15.95 -8.42
C GLY A 65 3.89 16.93 -7.35
N LYS A 66 3.25 16.97 -6.18
CA LYS A 66 3.58 17.87 -5.07
C LYS A 66 3.15 17.28 -3.72
N PRO A 67 3.84 17.62 -2.61
CA PRO A 67 3.38 17.28 -1.26
C PRO A 67 1.99 17.89 -0.99
N GLN A 68 1.15 17.14 -0.27
CA GLN A 68 -0.20 17.56 0.15
C GLN A 68 -0.34 17.59 1.68
N SER A 69 0.59 16.94 2.39
CA SER A 69 0.60 16.76 3.84
C SER A 69 1.50 17.72 4.59
#